data_AF-A0A0M8VGU9-F1
#
_entry.id   AF-A0A0M8VGU9-F1
#
_cell.length_a   1.000
_cell.length_b   1.000
_cell.length_c   1.000
_cell.angle_alpha   90.00
_cell.angle_beta   90.00
_cell.angle_gamma   90.00
#
_symmetry.space_group_name_H-M   'P 1'
#
loop_
_entity.id
_entity.type
_entity.pdbx_description
1 polymer ?
#
loop_
_entity_poly.entity_id
_entity_poly.type
_entity_poly.pdbx_seq_one_letter_code
_entity_poly.pdbx_strand_id
1 'polypeptide(L)' 'MQSLPEGGAMLAVQAAEADVLPLLEGMADRAGVAAVNGPSQVVLSGEREALEGLEQAFRGEGRKVR' A
#
# COMPACT_ATOMS: atom_id res chain seq x y z
N MET A 1 3.11 11.40 16.09
CA MET A 1 2.68 11.07 14.73
C MET A 1 3.80 11.49 13.81
N GLN A 2 4.49 10.52 13.21
CA GLN A 2 5.61 10.78 12.31
C GLN A 2 5.02 11.28 10.99
N SER A 3 5.33 12.52 10.60
CA SER A 3 4.89 13.06 9.31
C SER A 3 5.52 12.24 8.19
N LEU A 4 4.76 11.98 7.12
CA LEU A 4 5.35 11.45 5.91
C LEU A 4 6.35 12.47 5.34
N PRO A 5 7.45 12.00 4.71
CA PRO A 5 8.30 12.87 3.90
C PRO A 5 7.44 13.68 2.91
N GLU A 6 7.93 14.86 2.51
CA GLU A 6 7.25 15.67 1.51
C GLU A 6 7.00 14.84 0.24
N GLY A 7 5.73 14.72 -0.17
CA GLY A 7 5.32 13.88 -1.31
C GLY A 7 4.90 12.44 -0.99
N GLY A 8 4.99 12.01 0.27
CA GLY A 8 4.51 10.69 0.69
C GLY A 8 2.99 10.62 0.83
N ALA A 9 2.44 9.42 0.64
CA ALA A 9 1.03 9.10 0.87
C ALA A 9 0.86 7.79 1.65
N MET A 10 -0.38 7.52 2.07
CA MET A 10 -0.79 6.24 2.67
C MET A 10 -1.98 5.69 1.91
N LEU A 11 -2.08 4.36 1.84
CA LEU A 11 -3.18 3.65 1.18
C LEU A 11 -3.63 2.48 2.07
N ALA A 12 -4.90 2.49 2.49
CA ALA A 12 -5.49 1.37 3.22
C ALA A 12 -6.05 0.35 2.23
N VAL A 13 -5.63 -0.92 2.35
CA VAL A 13 -6.00 -2.00 1.44
C VAL A 13 -6.69 -3.12 2.24
N GLN A 14 -7.85 -3.56 1.76
CA GLN A 14 -8.52 -4.76 2.27
C GLN A 14 -7.91 -6.01 1.62
N ALA A 15 -6.76 -6.44 2.13
CA ALA A 15 -6.03 -7.64 1.70
C ALA A 15 -5.15 -8.17 2.83
N ALA A 16 -4.74 -9.44 2.77
CA ALA A 16 -3.73 -9.96 3.68
C ALA A 16 -2.36 -9.41 3.29
N GLU A 17 -1.45 -9.29 4.25
CA GLU A 17 -0.06 -8.86 3.99
C GLU A 17 0.62 -9.76 2.95
N ALA A 18 0.41 -11.09 3.05
CA ALA A 18 0.95 -12.06 2.11
C ALA A 18 0.47 -11.85 0.65
N ASP A 19 -0.72 -11.27 0.46
CA ASP A 19 -1.26 -10.98 -0.87
C ASP A 19 -0.74 -9.64 -1.44
N VAL A 20 -0.07 -8.84 -0.61
CA VAL A 20 0.42 -7.50 -0.96
C VAL A 20 1.93 -7.48 -1.11
N LEU A 21 2.67 -8.27 -0.32
CA LEU A 21 4.13 -8.37 -0.41
C LEU A 21 4.64 -8.65 -1.84
N PRO A 22 4.06 -9.58 -2.63
CA PRO A 22 4.51 -9.82 -4.00
C PRO A 22 4.35 -8.62 -4.93
N LEU A 23 3.37 -7.74 -4.68
CA LEU A 23 3.13 -6.55 -5.48
C LEU A 23 4.08 -5.40 -5.13
N LEU A 24 4.76 -5.50 -3.98
CA LEU A 24 5.78 -4.54 -3.54
C LEU A 24 7.19 -4.97 -3.96
N GLU A 25 7.36 -6.17 -4.53
CA GLU A 25 8.64 -6.63 -5.06
C GLU A 25 9.13 -5.67 -6.16
N GLY A 26 10.35 -5.15 -6.00
CA GLY A 26 10.90 -4.14 -6.90
C GLY A 26 10.44 -2.70 -6.64
N MET A 27 9.64 -2.46 -5.60
CA MET A 27 9.18 -1.12 -5.18
C MET A 27 9.58 -0.78 -3.74
N ALA A 28 10.41 -1.60 -3.08
CA ALA A 28 10.72 -1.47 -1.65
C ALA A 28 11.38 -0.13 -1.25
N ASP A 29 12.01 0.55 -2.20
CA ASP A 29 12.58 1.89 -2.09
C ASP A 29 11.53 3.01 -2.20
N ARG A 30 10.35 2.71 -2.77
CA ARG A 30 9.29 3.68 -3.08
C ARG A 30 8.02 3.46 -2.27
N ALA A 31 7.69 2.23 -1.89
CA ALA A 31 6.50 1.88 -1.13
C ALA A 31 6.71 0.62 -0.28
N GLY A 32 6.00 0.54 0.84
CA GLY A 32 6.07 -0.61 1.74
C GLY A 32 4.83 -0.73 2.63
N VAL A 33 4.76 -1.82 3.40
CA VAL A 33 3.72 -2.01 4.42
C VAL A 33 4.06 -1.14 5.63
N ALA A 34 3.18 -0.18 5.92
CA ALA A 34 3.27 0.70 7.08
C ALA A 34 2.67 0.06 8.33
N ALA A 35 1.58 -0.69 8.15
CA ALA A 35 0.88 -1.38 9.24
C ALA A 35 0.09 -2.58 8.74
N VAL A 36 -0.01 -3.61 9.59
CA VAL A 36 -0.96 -4.72 9.45
C VAL A 36 -2.02 -4.55 10.54
N ASN A 37 -3.20 -4.06 10.16
CA ASN A 37 -4.30 -3.78 11.09
C ASN A 37 -5.19 -5.00 11.34
N GLY A 38 -5.05 -6.04 10.52
CA GLY A 38 -5.77 -7.30 10.69
C GLY A 38 -5.39 -8.32 9.60
N PRO A 39 -5.94 -9.54 9.66
CA PRO A 39 -5.61 -10.62 8.73
C PRO A 39 -5.94 -10.31 7.27
N SER A 40 -6.83 -9.35 7.02
CA SER A 40 -7.22 -8.88 5.68
C SER A 40 -7.23 -7.36 5.59
N GLN A 41 -6.40 -6.68 6.38
CA GLN A 41 -6.34 -5.22 6.40
C GLN A 41 -4.90 -4.75 6.62
N VAL A 42 -4.34 -4.10 5.60
CA VAL A 42 -3.00 -3.50 5.66
C VAL A 42 -3.04 -2.04 5.26
N VAL A 43 -2.04 -1.27 5.69
CA VAL A 43 -1.80 0.10 5.26
C VAL A 43 -0.44 0.13 4.58
N LEU A 44 -0.40 0.68 3.37
CA LEU A 44 0.82 0.95 2.63
C LEU A 44 1.22 2.41 2.82
N SER A 45 2.51 2.68 2.85
CA SER A 45 3.06 4.04 2.79
C SER A 45 4.20 4.09 1.78
N GLY A 46 4.37 5.26 1.18
CA GLY A 46 5.37 5.43 0.13
C GLY A 46 5.17 6.70 -0.68
N GLU A 47 5.88 6.78 -1.79
CA GLU A 47 5.68 7.78 -2.83
C GLU A 47 4.25 7.74 -3.37
N ARG A 48 3.66 8.92 -3.59
CA ARG A 48 2.31 9.06 -4.14
C ARG A 48 2.11 8.28 -5.44
N GLU A 49 3.03 8.44 -6.41
CA GLU A 49 2.90 7.79 -7.73
C GLU A 49 2.93 6.26 -7.63
N ALA A 50 3.80 5.71 -6.77
CA ALA A 50 3.86 4.28 -6.50
C ALA A 50 2.54 3.76 -5.91
N LEU A 51 1.99 4.49 -4.93
CA LEU A 51 0.72 4.12 -4.30
C LEU A 51 -0.48 4.28 -5.23
N GLU A 52 -0.48 5.27 -6.13
CA GLU A 52 -1.52 5.44 -7.16
C GLU A 52 -1.53 4.25 -8.13
N GLY A 53 -0.35 3.75 -8.55
CA GLY A 53 -0.24 2.54 -9.37
C GLY A 53 -0.79 1.29 -8.67
N LEU A 54 -0.44 1.11 -7.39
CA LEU A 54 -0.95 0.01 -6.56
C LEU A 54 -2.46 0.12 -6.34
N GLU A 55 -2.99 1.33 -6.12
CA GLU A 55 -4.42 1.57 -5.98
C GLU A 55 -5.19 1.07 -7.22
N GLN A 56 -4.70 1.39 -8.42
CA GLN A 56 -5.32 0.94 -9.66
C GLN A 56 -5.26 -0.58 -9.83
N ALA A 57 -4.12 -1.21 -9.51
CA ALA A 57 -3.98 -2.67 -9.55
C ALA A 57 -4.99 -3.35 -8.61
N PHE A 58 -5.07 -2.90 -7.36
CA PHE A 58 -6.02 -3.45 -6.38
C PHE A 58 -7.48 -3.24 -6.79
N ARG A 59 -7.83 -2.07 -7.32
CA ARG A 59 -9.18 -1.82 -7.85
C ARG A 59 -9.50 -2.74 -9.04
N GLY A 60 -8.53 -2.98 -9.92
CA GLY A 60 -8.66 -3.92 -11.05
C GLY A 60 -8.93 -5.36 -10.61
N GLU A 61 -8.37 -5.77 -9.46
CA GLU A 61 -8.66 -7.06 -8.81
C GLU A 61 -9.97 -7.07 -8.01
N GLY A 62 -10.71 -5.97 -7.94
CA GLY A 62 -11.94 -5.83 -7.17
C GLY A 62 -11.74 -5.66 -5.66
N ARG A 63 -10.51 -5.38 -5.22
CA ARG A 63 -10.20 -5.13 -3.80
C ARG A 63 -10.61 -3.71 -3.38
N LYS A 64 -11.00 -3.55 -2.11
CA LYS A 64 -11.33 -2.24 -1.55
C LYS A 64 -10.06 -1.52 -1.10
N VAL A 65 -9.91 -0.28 -1.55
CA VAL A 65 -8.81 0.63 -1.21
C VAL A 65 -9.33 2.01 -0.82
N ARG A 66 -8.67 2.64 0.16
CA ARG A 66 -9.08 3.93 0.76
C ARG A 66 -7.89 4.78 1.19
#